data_AF-A0A7R9QN21-F1
#
_entry.id   AF-A0A7R9QN21-F1
#
_cell.length_a   1.000
_cell.length_b   1.000
_cell.length_c   1.000
_cell.angle_alpha   90.00
_cell.angle_beta   90.00
_cell.angle_gamma   90.00
#
_symmetry.space_group_name_H-M   'P 1'
#
loop_
_entity.id
_entity.type
_entity.pdbx_description
1 polymer ?
#
loop_
_entity_poly.entity_id
_entity_poly.type
_entity_poly.pdbx_seq_one_letter_code
_entity_poly.pdbx_strand_id
1 'polypeptide(L)'
;YSETDADPHNANRGFFYAHMGWLFVEPHPEACMTCKLHNQYTKNVDLSDLLEDPIVYYQKKFYLPLVIIIWFVIPVLLPCYWWHETFSNSLAISITRYHASLCIHVAHLWGIRPYDKNINPAESQSVTWLTIGEGYHNYHHVFPYDYSTGEYGWEDNFNITTLLIDYCARYGLAYDLKKPTPLTIEQTRTNRGLPDVVNKPNIPAVDYLTGIGVQTWLIWVPITCRFIRVLIGF
;
A
#
# COMPACT_ATOMS: atom_id res chain seq x y z
N TYR A 1 7.09 -9.81 -14.21
CA TYR A 1 7.52 -8.71 -15.10
C TYR A 1 8.03 -7.49 -14.32
N SER A 2 8.22 -7.57 -13.00
CA SER A 2 8.73 -6.46 -12.19
C SER A 2 10.06 -5.94 -12.78
N GLU A 3 10.25 -4.61 -12.77
CA GLU A 3 11.46 -3.94 -13.29
C GLU A 3 11.72 -4.08 -14.81
N THR A 4 10.74 -4.56 -15.57
CA THR A 4 10.83 -4.65 -17.04
C THR A 4 9.95 -3.59 -17.71
N ASP A 5 10.01 -3.49 -19.02
CA ASP A 5 9.14 -2.60 -19.79
C ASP A 5 7.65 -3.02 -19.79
N ALA A 6 7.34 -4.22 -19.29
CA ALA A 6 5.99 -4.69 -19.01
C ALA A 6 5.49 -4.31 -17.60
N ASP A 7 6.34 -3.71 -16.75
CA ASP A 7 5.97 -3.14 -15.45
C ASP A 7 5.44 -1.70 -15.63
N PRO A 8 4.16 -1.41 -15.29
CA PRO A 8 3.59 -0.07 -15.43
C PRO A 8 4.32 1.01 -14.63
N HIS A 9 4.95 0.65 -13.52
CA HIS A 9 5.65 1.56 -12.61
C HIS A 9 7.14 1.19 -12.49
N ASN A 10 7.74 0.73 -13.59
CA ASN A 10 9.13 0.27 -13.66
C ASN A 10 10.13 1.19 -12.94
N ALA A 11 10.68 0.70 -11.82
CA ALA A 11 11.65 1.40 -10.98
C ALA A 11 12.97 1.74 -11.71
N ASN A 12 13.35 1.00 -12.76
CA ASN A 12 14.55 1.27 -13.54
C ASN A 12 14.44 2.56 -14.37
N ARG A 13 13.24 3.11 -14.55
CA ARG A 13 13.01 4.41 -15.19
C ARG A 13 13.20 5.60 -14.25
N GLY A 14 13.62 5.33 -13.01
CA GLY A 14 13.97 6.32 -12.00
C GLY A 14 12.82 6.62 -11.03
N PHE A 15 13.19 7.23 -9.89
CA PHE A 15 12.28 7.51 -8.77
C PHE A 15 11.00 8.24 -9.18
N PHE A 16 11.13 9.33 -9.93
CA PHE A 16 9.98 10.15 -10.31
C PHE A 16 8.98 9.34 -11.16
N TYR A 17 9.48 8.53 -12.11
CA TYR A 17 8.64 7.70 -12.96
C TYR A 17 7.84 6.70 -12.13
N ALA A 18 8.52 5.92 -11.28
CA ALA A 18 7.89 4.88 -10.45
C ALA A 18 6.94 5.48 -9.40
N HIS A 19 7.26 6.63 -8.82
CA HIS A 19 6.43 7.26 -7.79
C HIS A 19 5.14 7.86 -8.36
N MET A 20 5.22 8.62 -9.47
CA MET A 20 4.04 9.29 -10.04
C MET A 20 4.10 9.57 -11.54
N GLY A 21 5.29 9.59 -12.14
CA GLY A 21 5.50 9.95 -13.54
C GLY A 21 4.74 9.04 -14.51
N TRP A 22 4.55 7.76 -14.17
CA TRP A 22 3.78 6.81 -14.96
C TRP A 22 2.31 7.22 -15.17
N LEU A 23 1.73 8.04 -14.29
CA LEU A 23 0.36 8.55 -14.42
C LEU A 23 0.22 9.62 -15.51
N PHE A 24 1.32 10.26 -15.90
CA PHE A 24 1.33 11.41 -16.82
C PHE A 24 1.78 11.05 -18.23
N VAL A 25 2.09 9.77 -18.48
CA VAL A 25 2.59 9.30 -19.76
C VAL A 25 1.79 8.10 -20.24
N GLU A 26 1.80 7.88 -21.56
CA GLU A 26 1.23 6.65 -22.09
C GLU A 26 2.04 5.44 -21.60
N PRO A 27 1.38 4.35 -21.14
CA PRO A 27 2.10 3.16 -20.72
C PRO A 27 2.88 2.56 -21.90
N HIS A 28 4.04 1.97 -21.60
CA HIS A 28 4.85 1.29 -22.61
C HIS A 28 4.02 0.20 -23.33
N PRO A 29 4.24 -0.08 -24.63
CA PRO A 29 3.47 -1.10 -25.36
C PRO A 29 3.41 -2.47 -24.67
N GLU A 30 4.50 -2.92 -24.06
CA GLU A 30 4.54 -4.18 -23.30
C GLU A 30 3.68 -4.13 -22.03
N ALA A 31 3.67 -2.99 -21.32
CA ALA A 31 2.75 -2.75 -20.20
C ALA A 31 1.30 -2.58 -20.68
N CYS A 32 1.07 -2.05 -21.89
CA CYS A 32 -0.28 -1.99 -22.47
C CYS A 32 -0.83 -3.39 -22.81
N MET A 33 0.03 -4.33 -23.22
CA MET A 33 -0.33 -5.74 -23.43
C MET A 33 -0.63 -6.50 -22.12
N THR A 34 -0.33 -5.89 -20.97
CA THR A 34 -0.72 -6.38 -19.64
C THR A 34 -1.85 -5.58 -19.01
N CYS A 35 -2.08 -4.30 -19.39
CA CYS A 35 -2.96 -3.38 -18.64
C CYS A 35 -4.15 -2.75 -19.39
N LYS A 36 -4.40 -2.95 -20.69
CA LYS A 36 -5.56 -2.30 -21.34
C LYS A 36 -6.88 -3.08 -21.18
N LEU A 37 -7.64 -2.64 -20.18
CA LEU A 37 -8.99 -3.08 -19.79
C LEU A 37 -10.14 -2.65 -20.74
N HIS A 38 -9.87 -2.27 -22.00
CA HIS A 38 -10.90 -1.86 -22.97
C HIS A 38 -10.69 -2.48 -24.36
N ASN A 39 -10.97 -3.77 -24.46
CA ASN A 39 -11.10 -4.56 -25.70
C ASN A 39 -9.80 -4.91 -26.44
N GLN A 40 -9.10 -5.89 -25.87
CA GLN A 40 -7.95 -6.64 -26.38
C GLN A 40 -6.60 -6.13 -25.89
N TYR A 41 -6.07 -6.86 -24.91
CA TYR A 41 -4.74 -7.48 -24.82
C TYR A 41 -4.33 -7.50 -23.34
N THR A 42 -4.89 -8.44 -22.59
CA THR A 42 -4.26 -9.08 -21.41
C THR A 42 -3.83 -10.46 -21.87
N LYS A 43 -2.89 -10.54 -22.82
CA LYS A 43 -2.64 -11.80 -23.54
C LYS A 43 -2.14 -12.93 -22.63
N ASN A 44 -1.58 -12.58 -21.46
CA ASN A 44 -0.82 -13.49 -20.60
C ASN A 44 -1.28 -13.51 -19.12
N VAL A 45 -2.35 -12.79 -18.75
CA VAL A 45 -2.86 -12.76 -17.37
C VAL A 45 -4.34 -13.11 -17.38
N ASP A 46 -4.69 -14.16 -16.66
CA ASP A 46 -6.08 -14.56 -16.43
C ASP A 46 -6.70 -13.60 -15.41
N LEU A 47 -7.90 -13.10 -15.73
CA LEU A 47 -8.68 -12.17 -14.90
C LEU A 47 -10.10 -12.70 -14.69
N SER A 48 -10.36 -13.98 -15.02
CA SER A 48 -11.69 -14.59 -14.90
C SER A 48 -12.21 -14.51 -13.47
N ASP A 49 -11.36 -14.78 -12.48
CA ASP A 49 -11.66 -14.67 -11.05
C ASP A 49 -12.20 -13.27 -10.66
N LEU A 50 -11.55 -12.20 -11.14
CA LEU A 50 -11.96 -10.82 -10.85
C LEU A 50 -13.24 -10.41 -11.58
N LEU A 51 -13.46 -10.93 -12.79
CA LEU A 51 -14.64 -10.60 -13.60
C LEU A 51 -15.88 -11.40 -13.18
N GLU A 52 -15.67 -12.57 -12.58
CA GLU A 52 -16.73 -13.43 -12.03
C GLU A 52 -17.17 -12.97 -10.64
N ASP A 53 -16.32 -12.28 -9.87
CA ASP A 53 -16.71 -11.67 -8.60
C ASP A 53 -17.69 -10.49 -8.83
N PRO A 54 -18.93 -10.58 -8.31
CA PRO A 54 -19.94 -9.53 -8.55
C PRO A 54 -19.58 -8.20 -7.88
N ILE A 55 -18.92 -8.21 -6.72
CA ILE A 55 -18.53 -6.99 -6.00
C ILE A 55 -17.48 -6.24 -6.82
N VAL A 56 -16.45 -6.95 -7.29
CA VAL A 56 -15.39 -6.38 -8.14
C VAL A 56 -15.99 -5.87 -9.45
N TYR A 57 -16.86 -6.66 -10.08
CA TYR A 57 -17.54 -6.26 -11.31
C TYR A 57 -18.39 -4.99 -11.13
N TYR A 58 -19.17 -4.89 -10.06
CA TYR A 58 -19.98 -3.69 -9.78
C TYR A 58 -19.11 -2.47 -9.48
N GLN A 59 -18.03 -2.64 -8.71
CA GLN A 59 -17.07 -1.57 -8.44
C GLN A 59 -16.48 -1.04 -9.75
N LYS A 60 -16.09 -1.93 -10.67
CA LYS A 60 -15.59 -1.56 -12.00
C LYS A 60 -16.65 -0.83 -12.82
N LYS A 61 -17.88 -1.35 -12.85
CA LYS A 61 -18.99 -0.78 -13.62
C LYS A 61 -19.39 0.62 -13.16
N PHE A 62 -19.35 0.87 -11.85
CA PHE A 62 -19.70 2.15 -11.23
C PHE A 62 -18.48 2.95 -10.76
N TYR A 63 -17.29 2.66 -11.32
CA TYR A 63 -16.03 3.22 -10.86
C TYR A 63 -16.05 4.74 -10.77
N LEU A 64 -16.48 5.44 -11.83
CA LEU A 64 -16.46 6.90 -11.86
C LEU A 64 -17.39 7.53 -10.79
N PRO A 65 -18.68 7.14 -10.68
CA PRO A 65 -19.52 7.58 -9.56
C PRO A 65 -18.93 7.28 -8.18
N LEU A 66 -18.41 6.07 -7.97
CA LEU A 66 -17.83 5.66 -6.69
C LEU A 66 -16.60 6.49 -6.33
N VAL A 67 -15.70 6.73 -7.28
CA VAL A 67 -14.52 7.59 -7.06
C VAL A 67 -14.96 9.01 -6.71
N ILE A 68 -15.89 9.62 -7.44
CA ILE A 68 -16.36 10.97 -7.12
C ILE A 68 -16.92 11.02 -5.69
N ILE A 69 -17.70 10.02 -5.28
CA ILE A 69 -18.29 9.99 -3.94
C ILE A 69 -17.22 9.76 -2.86
N ILE A 70 -16.43 8.70 -2.99
CA ILE A 70 -15.52 8.21 -1.95
C ILE A 70 -14.23 9.05 -1.89
N TRP A 71 -13.74 9.56 -3.02
CA TRP A 71 -12.50 10.35 -3.09
C TRP A 71 -12.71 11.86 -3.07
N PHE A 72 -13.89 12.36 -3.43
CA PHE A 72 -14.13 13.81 -3.47
C PHE A 72 -15.26 14.23 -2.53
N VAL A 73 -16.49 13.75 -2.70
CA VAL A 73 -17.65 14.22 -1.92
C VAL A 73 -17.46 13.97 -0.42
N ILE A 74 -17.13 12.74 -0.03
CA ILE A 74 -16.99 12.35 1.38
C ILE A 74 -15.76 12.99 2.04
N PRO A 75 -14.54 12.94 1.48
CA PRO A 75 -13.38 13.47 2.18
C PRO A 75 -13.16 14.98 1.97
N VAL A 76 -13.79 15.61 0.97
CA VAL A 76 -13.63 17.05 0.72
C VAL A 76 -14.85 17.85 1.16
N LEU A 77 -16.04 17.53 0.64
CA LEU A 77 -17.22 18.39 0.83
C LEU A 77 -17.91 18.21 2.18
N LEU A 78 -17.99 16.97 2.65
CA LEU A 78 -18.65 16.62 3.91
C LEU A 78 -17.96 17.25 5.14
N PRO A 79 -16.61 17.32 5.24
CA PRO A 79 -15.92 18.12 6.26
C PRO A 79 -16.26 19.61 6.22
N CYS A 80 -16.32 20.20 5.02
CA CYS A 80 -16.71 21.60 4.84
C CYS A 80 -18.14 21.85 5.34
N TYR A 81 -19.02 20.87 5.16
CA TYR A 81 -20.43 20.98 5.56
C TYR A 81 -20.63 20.75 7.07
N TRP A 82 -20.10 19.66 7.64
CA TRP A 82 -20.42 19.26 9.02
C TRP A 82 -19.63 19.98 10.11
N TRP A 83 -18.38 20.35 9.87
CA TRP A 83 -17.54 21.02 10.87
C TRP A 83 -16.84 22.26 10.33
N HIS A 84 -17.38 22.83 9.24
CA HIS A 84 -16.96 24.11 8.67
C HIS A 84 -15.46 24.19 8.33
N GLU A 85 -14.88 23.08 7.85
CA GLU A 85 -13.51 23.09 7.32
C GLU A 85 -13.45 23.90 6.01
N THR A 86 -12.32 24.53 5.72
CA THR A 86 -12.12 25.22 4.45
C THR A 86 -11.92 24.22 3.33
N PHE A 87 -12.49 24.51 2.17
CA PHE A 87 -12.37 23.65 0.99
C PHE A 87 -10.90 23.37 0.62
N SER A 88 -10.04 24.39 0.69
CA SER A 88 -8.61 24.25 0.39
C SER A 88 -7.91 23.25 1.31
N ASN A 89 -8.23 23.26 2.61
CA ASN A 89 -7.66 22.32 3.57
C ASN A 89 -8.16 20.91 3.28
N SER A 90 -9.47 20.70 3.16
CA SER A 90 -10.05 19.36 2.89
C SER A 90 -9.55 18.75 1.58
N LEU A 91 -9.36 19.57 0.55
CA LEU A 91 -8.78 19.14 -0.71
C LEU A 91 -7.29 18.78 -0.56
N ALA A 92 -6.49 19.64 0.08
CA ALA A 92 -5.07 19.38 0.31
C ALA A 92 -4.85 18.06 1.05
N ILE A 93 -5.69 17.76 2.05
CA ILE A 93 -5.65 16.52 2.82
C ILE A 93 -5.87 15.30 1.93
N SER A 94 -6.90 15.36 1.09
CA SER A 94 -7.25 14.26 0.20
C SER A 94 -6.11 13.98 -0.79
N ILE A 95 -5.47 15.04 -1.31
CA ILE A 95 -4.30 14.94 -2.19
C ILE A 95 -3.07 14.40 -1.45
N THR A 96 -2.79 14.85 -0.22
CA THR A 96 -1.64 14.35 0.56
C THR A 96 -1.80 12.86 0.88
N ARG A 97 -3.02 12.40 1.21
CA ARG A 97 -3.30 10.97 1.42
C ARG A 97 -3.01 10.14 0.17
N TYR A 98 -3.36 10.64 -1.01
CA TYR A 98 -3.01 9.99 -2.28
C TYR A 98 -1.50 9.85 -2.44
N HIS A 99 -0.76 10.95 -2.27
CA HIS A 99 0.70 10.95 -2.40
C HIS A 99 1.38 10.01 -1.40
N ALA A 100 0.89 9.94 -0.16
CA ALA A 100 1.41 9.01 0.84
C ALA A 100 1.27 7.54 0.39
N SER A 101 0.16 7.17 -0.26
CA SER A 101 -0.01 5.82 -0.81
C SER A 101 0.98 5.49 -1.93
N LEU A 102 1.40 6.48 -2.71
CA LEU A 102 2.41 6.32 -3.76
C LEU A 102 3.84 6.13 -3.20
N CYS A 103 4.07 6.40 -1.92
CA CYS A 103 5.37 6.19 -1.28
C CYS A 103 5.76 4.71 -1.19
N ILE A 104 4.86 3.75 -1.45
CA ILE A 104 5.21 2.34 -1.52
C ILE A 104 6.33 2.06 -2.53
N HIS A 105 6.36 2.79 -3.66
CA HIS A 105 7.38 2.64 -4.70
C HIS A 105 8.79 3.04 -4.22
N VAL A 106 8.91 3.79 -3.12
CA VAL A 106 10.19 4.08 -2.45
C VAL A 106 10.88 2.78 -2.03
N ALA A 107 10.11 1.74 -1.67
CA ALA A 107 10.64 0.44 -1.27
C ALA A 107 11.31 -0.34 -2.40
N HIS A 108 11.09 0.02 -3.68
CA HIS A 108 11.86 -0.55 -4.79
C HIS A 108 13.27 0.02 -4.91
N LEU A 109 13.56 1.14 -4.23
CA LEU A 109 14.81 1.87 -4.39
C LEU A 109 15.69 1.81 -3.13
N TRP A 110 15.07 1.89 -1.95
CA TRP A 110 15.80 1.97 -0.68
C TRP A 110 15.27 0.96 0.33
N GLY A 111 16.20 0.28 1.00
CA GLY A 111 15.92 -0.70 2.05
C GLY A 111 16.89 -1.87 2.03
N ILE A 112 16.61 -2.87 2.86
CA ILE A 112 17.36 -4.12 2.95
C ILE A 112 16.68 -5.22 2.12
N ARG A 113 17.44 -6.23 1.68
CA ARG A 113 16.93 -7.33 0.83
C ARG A 113 17.21 -8.70 1.44
N PRO A 114 16.49 -9.06 2.50
CA PRO A 114 16.81 -10.26 3.26
C PRO A 114 16.34 -11.57 2.61
N TYR A 115 15.35 -11.57 1.72
CA TYR A 115 14.81 -12.80 1.10
C TYR A 115 15.33 -13.04 -0.31
N ASP A 116 15.47 -11.99 -1.12
CA ASP A 116 16.09 -12.07 -2.44
C ASP A 116 16.84 -10.79 -2.78
N LYS A 117 18.17 -10.89 -2.90
CA LYS A 117 19.05 -9.77 -3.22
C LYS A 117 19.09 -9.41 -4.70
N ASN A 118 18.52 -10.25 -5.56
CA ASN A 118 18.58 -10.09 -7.02
C ASN A 118 17.39 -9.30 -7.57
N ILE A 119 16.43 -8.91 -6.72
CA ILE A 119 15.28 -8.09 -7.07
C ILE A 119 15.39 -6.70 -6.45
N ASN A 120 14.78 -5.69 -7.05
CA ASN A 120 14.79 -4.32 -6.53
C ASN A 120 13.98 -4.10 -5.24
N PRO A 121 12.78 -4.69 -5.04
CA PRO A 121 11.98 -4.57 -3.82
C PRO A 121 12.80 -4.80 -2.55
N ALA A 122 12.69 -3.88 -1.61
CA ALA A 122 13.44 -3.86 -0.37
C ALA A 122 12.50 -3.71 0.83
N GLU A 123 12.92 -4.15 2.00
CA GLU A 123 12.24 -3.84 3.25
C GLU A 123 12.67 -2.46 3.74
N SER A 124 11.70 -1.62 4.08
CA SER A 124 11.94 -0.26 4.54
C SER A 124 10.98 0.12 5.66
N GLN A 125 11.51 0.26 6.88
CA GLN A 125 10.72 0.60 8.07
C GLN A 125 9.95 1.92 7.91
N SER A 126 10.56 2.92 7.26
CA SER A 126 9.90 4.20 7.02
C SER A 126 8.73 4.06 6.04
N VAL A 127 8.85 3.18 5.05
CA VAL A 127 7.74 2.85 4.15
C VAL A 127 6.67 2.08 4.92
N THR A 128 7.04 1.14 5.79
CA THR A 128 6.09 0.41 6.66
C THR A 128 5.22 1.36 7.47
N TRP A 129 5.82 2.39 8.08
CA TRP A 129 5.09 3.44 8.81
C TRP A 129 4.18 4.29 7.94
N LEU A 130 4.59 4.63 6.72
CA LEU A 130 3.82 5.47 5.79
C LEU A 130 2.68 4.73 5.09
N THR A 131 2.77 3.40 5.01
CA THR A 131 1.88 2.56 4.19
C THR A 131 1.10 1.54 5.00
N ILE A 132 1.07 1.67 6.33
CA ILE A 132 0.31 0.79 7.23
C ILE A 132 0.71 -0.70 7.11
N GLY A 133 2.01 -0.99 6.98
CA GLY A 133 2.51 -2.37 6.95
C GLY A 133 3.03 -2.87 5.61
N GLU A 134 2.84 -2.13 4.51
CA GLU A 134 3.22 -2.59 3.17
C GLU A 134 4.74 -2.43 2.86
N GLY A 135 5.54 -1.98 3.83
CA GLY A 135 6.97 -1.71 3.67
C GLY A 135 7.88 -2.95 3.65
N TYR A 136 7.37 -4.16 3.91
CA TYR A 136 8.11 -5.43 3.78
C TYR A 136 8.16 -5.91 2.32
N HIS A 137 8.53 -5.02 1.42
CA HIS A 137 8.34 -5.20 -0.01
C HIS A 137 9.23 -6.31 -0.60
N ASN A 138 10.42 -6.55 -0.04
CA ASN A 138 11.25 -7.70 -0.43
C ASN A 138 10.56 -9.04 -0.11
N TYR A 139 9.94 -9.17 1.06
CA TYR A 139 9.18 -10.36 1.42
C TYR A 139 7.97 -10.55 0.51
N HIS A 140 7.17 -9.48 0.34
CA HIS A 140 5.96 -9.49 -0.48
C HIS A 140 6.24 -9.94 -1.93
N HIS A 141 7.31 -9.46 -2.55
CA HIS A 141 7.66 -9.88 -3.92
C HIS A 141 8.21 -11.30 -4.02
N VAL A 142 8.79 -11.85 -2.96
CA VAL A 142 9.27 -13.23 -2.90
C VAL A 142 8.11 -14.21 -2.61
N PHE A 143 7.16 -13.81 -1.77
CA PHE A 143 6.00 -14.60 -1.36
C PHE A 143 4.69 -13.85 -1.62
N PRO A 144 4.32 -13.59 -2.89
CA PRO A 144 3.15 -12.76 -3.23
C PRO A 144 1.80 -13.37 -2.84
N TYR A 145 1.79 -14.65 -2.44
CA TYR A 145 0.60 -15.36 -1.96
C TYR A 145 0.41 -15.28 -0.45
N ASP A 146 1.36 -14.71 0.31
CA ASP A 146 1.23 -14.52 1.75
C ASP A 146 0.21 -13.41 2.04
N TYR A 147 -0.80 -13.71 2.87
CA TYR A 147 -1.88 -12.76 3.18
C TYR A 147 -1.42 -11.54 4.01
N SER A 148 -0.31 -11.67 4.74
CA SER A 148 0.19 -10.71 5.71
C SER A 148 1.31 -9.84 5.15
N THR A 149 1.75 -10.07 3.90
CA THR A 149 2.79 -9.30 3.20
C THR A 149 4.13 -9.16 3.94
N GLY A 150 4.33 -9.92 5.03
CA GLY A 150 5.50 -9.88 5.89
C GLY A 150 5.66 -11.17 6.71
N GLU A 151 6.89 -11.53 7.05
CA GLU A 151 7.21 -12.78 7.74
C GLU A 151 6.53 -12.87 9.11
N TYR A 152 6.73 -11.87 9.96
CA TYR A 152 6.21 -11.84 11.32
C TYR A 152 4.76 -11.37 11.40
N GLY A 153 4.11 -11.66 12.53
CA GLY A 153 2.73 -11.23 12.79
C GLY A 153 2.61 -9.72 12.95
N TRP A 154 1.37 -9.21 12.99
CA TRP A 154 1.11 -7.78 13.05
C TRP A 154 1.86 -7.09 14.18
N GLU A 155 1.96 -7.73 15.37
CA GLU A 155 2.62 -7.23 16.59
C GLU A 155 4.10 -6.86 16.36
N ASP A 156 4.81 -7.69 15.61
CA ASP A 156 6.24 -7.54 15.35
C ASP A 156 6.52 -6.66 14.11
N ASN A 157 5.55 -6.51 13.22
CA ASN A 157 5.72 -5.91 11.89
C ASN A 157 5.04 -4.54 11.67
N PHE A 158 4.43 -3.89 12.67
CA PHE A 158 3.61 -2.68 12.44
C PHE A 158 2.69 -2.88 11.22
N ASN A 159 1.94 -3.97 11.21
CA ASN A 159 1.11 -4.34 10.07
C ASN A 159 -0.37 -4.34 10.47
N ILE A 160 -1.01 -3.17 10.35
CA ILE A 160 -2.42 -3.02 10.75
C ILE A 160 -3.34 -3.71 9.74
N THR A 161 -2.91 -3.91 8.48
CA THR A 161 -3.70 -4.67 7.50
C THR A 161 -3.79 -6.16 7.92
N THR A 162 -2.69 -6.77 8.35
CA THR A 162 -2.69 -8.11 8.95
C THR A 162 -3.56 -8.19 10.20
N LEU A 163 -3.46 -7.21 11.12
CA LEU A 163 -4.31 -7.16 12.32
C LEU A 163 -5.80 -7.19 11.96
N LEU A 164 -6.21 -6.41 10.96
CA LEU A 164 -7.60 -6.38 10.51
C LEU A 164 -8.03 -7.73 9.93
N ILE A 165 -7.19 -8.36 9.10
CA ILE A 165 -7.48 -9.67 8.51
C ILE A 165 -7.58 -10.75 9.60
N ASP A 166 -6.64 -10.77 10.55
CA ASP A 166 -6.65 -11.70 11.69
C ASP A 166 -7.91 -11.52 12.55
N TYR A 167 -8.33 -10.27 12.76
CA TYR A 167 -9.59 -9.97 13.45
C TYR A 167 -10.80 -10.50 12.66
N CYS A 168 -10.88 -10.24 11.36
CA CYS A 168 -11.94 -10.81 10.51
C CYS A 168 -11.94 -12.34 10.53
N ALA A 169 -10.77 -12.98 10.51
CA ALA A 169 -10.64 -14.42 10.55
C ALA A 169 -11.12 -15.02 11.88
N ARG A 170 -10.85 -14.33 13.00
CA ARG A 170 -11.37 -14.70 14.32
C ARG A 170 -12.90 -14.78 14.37
N TYR A 171 -13.60 -13.95 13.60
CA TYR A 171 -15.06 -13.96 13.51
C TYR A 171 -15.60 -14.74 12.30
N GLY A 172 -14.74 -15.45 11.55
CA GLY A 172 -15.13 -16.23 10.37
C GLY A 172 -15.50 -15.37 9.15
N LEU A 173 -15.17 -14.08 9.16
CA LEU A 173 -15.34 -13.18 8.00
C LEU A 173 -14.23 -13.34 6.96
N ALA A 174 -13.08 -13.89 7.38
CA ALA A 174 -11.99 -14.28 6.51
C ALA A 174 -11.57 -15.72 6.83
N TYR A 175 -11.10 -16.46 5.83
CA TYR A 175 -10.64 -17.85 5.96
C TYR A 175 -9.67 -18.17 4.82
N ASP A 176 -9.07 -19.37 4.85
CA ASP A 176 -8.03 -19.80 3.89
C ASP A 176 -6.84 -18.82 3.81
N LEU A 177 -6.42 -18.27 4.96
CA LEU A 177 -5.26 -17.40 5.05
C LEU A 177 -3.99 -18.18 4.71
N LYS A 178 -3.27 -17.75 3.67
CA LYS A 178 -2.07 -18.42 3.16
C LYS A 178 -0.81 -17.77 3.71
N LYS A 179 0.09 -18.59 4.26
CA LYS A 179 1.40 -18.17 4.79
C LYS A 179 2.47 -19.20 4.40
N PRO A 180 3.65 -18.82 3.87
CA PRO A 180 4.75 -19.73 3.65
C PRO A 180 5.19 -20.42 4.94
N THR A 181 5.66 -21.66 4.84
CA THR A 181 6.17 -22.36 6.02
C THR A 181 7.49 -21.73 6.49
N PRO A 182 7.81 -21.76 7.79
CA PRO A 182 9.09 -21.24 8.31
C PRO A 182 10.30 -21.85 7.60
N LEU A 183 10.23 -23.13 7.24
CA LEU A 183 11.27 -23.82 6.47
C LEU A 183 11.44 -23.22 5.07
N THR A 184 10.34 -22.94 4.37
CA THR A 184 10.36 -22.30 3.04
C THR A 184 10.99 -20.92 3.10
N ILE A 185 10.63 -20.13 4.13
CA ILE A 185 11.18 -18.78 4.34
C ILE A 185 12.69 -18.86 4.58
N GLU A 186 13.12 -19.72 5.50
CA GLU A 186 14.52 -19.86 5.86
C GLU A 186 15.36 -20.37 4.68
N GLN A 187 14.90 -21.40 3.96
CA GLN A 187 15.58 -21.88 2.77
C GLN A 187 15.71 -20.79 1.70
N THR A 188 14.67 -19.98 1.50
CA THR A 188 14.71 -18.90 0.50
C THR A 188 15.71 -17.83 0.91
N ARG A 189 15.68 -17.41 2.18
CA ARG A 189 16.64 -16.48 2.77
C ARG A 189 18.08 -16.98 2.65
N THR A 190 18.36 -18.22 3.00
CA THR A 190 19.72 -18.80 2.89
C THR A 190 20.20 -18.83 1.43
N ASN A 191 19.31 -19.20 0.50
CA ASN A 191 19.70 -19.41 -0.89
C ASN A 191 19.82 -18.12 -1.70
N ARG A 192 18.99 -17.11 -1.41
CA ARG A 192 18.85 -15.90 -2.24
C ARG A 192 19.05 -14.59 -1.47
N GLY A 193 18.90 -14.62 -0.16
CA GLY A 193 18.98 -13.46 0.71
C GLY A 193 20.40 -12.93 0.93
N LEU A 194 20.47 -11.82 1.67
CA LEU A 194 21.73 -11.30 2.21
C LEU A 194 21.98 -11.93 3.60
N PRO A 195 23.17 -12.55 3.84
CA PRO A 195 23.43 -13.32 5.06
C PRO A 195 23.37 -12.56 6.39
N ASP A 196 23.49 -11.22 6.38
CA ASP A 196 23.85 -10.45 7.59
C ASP A 196 22.86 -9.34 7.98
N VAL A 197 21.58 -9.39 7.56
CA VAL A 197 20.66 -8.24 7.69
C VAL A 197 19.36 -8.51 8.45
N VAL A 198 19.15 -9.71 8.99
CA VAL A 198 17.84 -10.07 9.56
C VAL A 198 17.89 -10.17 11.07
N ASN A 199 17.66 -9.04 11.74
CA ASN A 199 17.09 -9.12 13.07
C ASN A 199 15.57 -9.13 12.91
N LYS A 200 14.90 -10.02 13.65
CA LYS A 200 13.46 -9.92 13.86
C LYS A 200 13.15 -8.46 14.21
N PRO A 201 12.25 -7.77 13.48
CA PRO A 201 11.89 -6.40 13.80
C PRO A 201 11.36 -6.37 15.23
N ASN A 202 11.94 -5.50 16.04
CA ASN A 202 11.47 -5.22 17.38
C ASN A 202 10.81 -3.85 17.33
N ILE A 203 9.50 -3.84 17.09
CA ILE A 203 8.70 -2.64 16.93
C ILE A 203 8.04 -2.32 18.28
N PRO A 204 8.65 -1.45 19.10
CA PRO A 204 8.04 -1.02 20.35
C PRO A 204 6.73 -0.27 20.09
N ALA A 205 5.90 -0.13 21.13
CA ALA A 205 4.65 0.65 21.05
C ALA A 205 4.86 2.09 20.54
N VAL A 206 6.04 2.68 20.74
CA VAL A 206 6.38 4.00 20.18
C VAL A 206 6.42 4.00 18.66
N ASP A 207 6.78 2.89 18.01
CA ASP A 207 6.79 2.79 16.55
C ASP A 207 5.39 2.62 15.99
N TYR A 208 4.45 2.04 16.76
CA TYR A 208 3.03 2.08 16.42
C TYR A 208 2.48 3.49 16.51
N LEU A 209 2.81 4.21 17.57
CA LEU A 209 2.44 5.62 17.72
C LEU A 209 3.12 6.48 16.65
N THR A 210 4.33 6.13 16.23
CA THR A 210 5.06 6.81 15.17
C THR A 210 4.48 6.47 13.82
N GLY A 211 4.11 5.23 13.53
CA GLY A 211 3.50 4.83 12.27
C GLY A 211 2.09 5.39 12.13
N ILE A 212 1.24 5.22 13.14
CA ILE A 212 -0.06 5.91 13.22
C ILE A 212 0.17 7.40 13.15
N GLY A 213 1.15 7.92 13.88
CA GLY A 213 1.67 9.27 13.81
C GLY A 213 1.91 9.69 12.37
N VAL A 214 2.98 9.28 11.71
CA VAL A 214 3.33 9.53 10.31
C VAL A 214 2.15 9.36 9.34
N GLN A 215 1.38 8.27 9.43
CA GLN A 215 0.19 8.03 8.59
C GLN A 215 -0.90 9.09 8.81
N THR A 216 -1.04 9.55 10.05
CA THR A 216 -2.06 10.53 10.46
C THR A 216 -1.47 11.97 10.57
N TRP A 217 -0.16 12.19 10.52
CA TRP A 217 0.52 13.44 10.93
C TRP A 217 1.28 14.09 9.78
N LEU A 218 0.59 15.00 9.12
CA LEU A 218 0.93 16.44 9.09
C LEU A 218 -0.33 17.32 9.28
N ILE A 219 -1.52 16.72 9.48
CA ILE A 219 -2.80 17.40 9.28
C ILE A 219 -3.69 17.35 10.53
N TRP A 220 -3.64 16.28 11.32
CA TRP A 220 -4.36 16.29 12.59
C TRP A 220 -3.75 17.24 13.61
N VAL A 221 -2.51 17.71 13.50
CA VAL A 221 -2.02 18.74 14.44
C VAL A 221 -2.75 20.07 14.23
N PRO A 222 -2.77 20.66 13.02
CA PRO A 222 -3.58 21.85 12.78
C PRO A 222 -5.08 21.61 13.02
N ILE A 223 -5.64 20.48 12.58
CA ILE A 223 -7.07 20.17 12.73
C ILE A 223 -7.44 19.92 14.18
N THR A 224 -6.68 19.12 14.93
CA THR A 224 -6.92 18.87 16.36
C THR A 224 -6.70 20.15 17.15
N CYS A 225 -5.65 20.94 16.87
CA CYS A 225 -5.48 22.26 17.49
C CYS A 225 -6.65 23.21 17.17
N ARG A 226 -7.19 23.17 15.94
CA ARG A 226 -8.37 23.97 15.54
C ARG A 226 -9.65 23.45 16.19
N PHE A 227 -9.83 22.14 16.27
CA PHE A 227 -10.99 21.48 16.89
C PHE A 227 -11.01 21.71 18.40
N ILE A 228 -9.84 21.63 19.04
CA ILE A 228 -9.62 22.01 20.44
C ILE A 228 -9.90 23.51 20.63
N ARG A 229 -9.44 24.40 19.76
CA ARG A 229 -9.81 25.84 19.83
C ARG A 229 -11.31 26.08 19.76
N VAL A 230 -12.00 25.43 18.80
CA VAL A 230 -13.46 25.50 18.66
C VAL A 230 -14.19 24.94 19.88
N LEU A 231 -13.71 23.83 20.46
CA LEU A 231 -14.28 23.22 21.66
C LEU A 231 -14.07 24.06 22.93
N ILE A 232 -12.93 24.75 23.05
CA ILE A 232 -12.61 25.61 24.21
C ILE A 232 -13.11 27.06 24.01
N GLY A 233 -13.67 27.40 22.84
CA GLY A 233 -14.27 28.72 22.58
C GLY A 233 -13.26 29.84 22.31
N PHE A 234 -12.07 29.51 21.78
CA PHE A 234 -11.05 30.47 21.33
C PHE A 234 -11.03 30.63 19.80
#